data_AF-S4RNV4-F1
#
_entry.id   AF-S4RNV4-F1
#
_cell.length_a   1.000
_cell.length_b   1.000
_cell.length_c   1.000
_cell.angle_alpha   90.00
_cell.angle_beta   90.00
_cell.angle_gamma   90.00
#
_symmetry.space_group_name_H-M   'P 1'
#
loop_
_entity.id
_entity.type
_entity.pdbx_description
1 polymer ?
#
loop_
_entity_poly.entity_id
_entity_poly.type
_entity_poly.pdbx_seq_one_letter_code
_entity_poly.pdbx_strand_id
1 'polypeptide(L)'
;ILDFSSPDRLFSSLIAPVSTSDFFQQHWERGPLVLHRSDARYASCYSRLFRLQDLEDICTRRNVAYGEDINLCRYVKETRHSLNKSGRATYPKLQKDFEQNKFTFQFHQPQRFKSLKWCSTPTCPFAAV
;
A
#
# COMPACT_ATOMS: atom_id res chain seq x y z
N ILE A 1 2.26 2.50 -18.28
CA ILE A 1 2.34 3.12 -16.93
C ILE A 1 2.46 2.04 -15.89
N LEU A 2 1.50 1.15 -15.75
CA LEU A 2 1.76 -0.20 -15.25
C LEU A 2 1.18 -1.17 -16.27
N ASP A 3 1.99 -2.15 -16.69
CA ASP A 3 1.67 -3.11 -17.74
C ASP A 3 1.53 -4.50 -17.13
N PHE A 4 0.30 -5.02 -17.07
CA PHE A 4 -0.01 -6.30 -16.43
C PHE A 4 0.02 -7.49 -17.39
N SER A 5 0.49 -7.30 -18.63
CA SER A 5 0.54 -8.36 -19.64
C SER A 5 1.48 -9.50 -19.26
N SER A 6 2.55 -9.22 -18.50
CA SER A 6 3.43 -10.21 -17.90
C SER A 6 4.12 -9.67 -16.64
N PRO A 7 4.70 -10.54 -15.79
CA PRO A 7 5.49 -10.10 -14.64
C PRO A 7 6.65 -9.16 -15.03
N ASP A 8 7.38 -9.46 -16.10
CA ASP A 8 8.49 -8.63 -16.59
C ASP A 8 8.03 -7.25 -17.04
N ARG A 9 6.89 -7.18 -17.73
CA ARG A 9 6.29 -5.92 -18.19
C ARG A 9 5.79 -5.09 -17.01
N LEU A 10 5.22 -5.75 -16.00
CA LEU A 10 4.77 -5.06 -14.79
C LEU A 10 5.95 -4.47 -14.05
N PHE A 11 7.00 -5.26 -13.86
CA PHE A 11 8.21 -4.79 -13.18
C PHE A 11 8.86 -3.64 -13.95
N SER A 12 9.08 -3.81 -15.27
CA SER A 12 9.67 -2.79 -16.14
C SER A 12 8.88 -1.46 -16.10
N SER A 13 7.56 -1.53 -16.17
CA SER A 13 6.70 -0.34 -16.10
C SER A 13 6.63 0.27 -14.68
N LEU A 14 6.74 -0.55 -13.63
CA LEU A 14 6.78 -0.09 -12.24
C LEU A 14 8.02 0.74 -11.93
N ILE A 15 9.16 0.47 -12.55
CA ILE A 15 10.44 1.16 -12.30
C ILE A 15 10.78 2.21 -13.37
N ALA A 16 9.95 2.37 -14.39
CA ALA A 16 10.16 3.34 -15.46
C ALA A 16 10.44 4.78 -14.91
N PRO A 17 11.35 5.55 -15.51
CA PRO A 17 12.02 5.29 -16.79
C PRO A 17 13.28 4.42 -16.70
N VAL A 18 13.66 3.92 -15.51
CA VAL A 18 14.85 3.07 -15.35
C VAL A 18 14.60 1.72 -16.01
N SER A 19 15.58 1.22 -16.78
CA SER A 19 15.47 -0.10 -17.40
C SER A 19 15.64 -1.21 -16.34
N THR A 20 15.12 -2.41 -16.60
CA THR A 20 15.29 -3.54 -15.68
C THR A 20 16.77 -3.92 -15.55
N SER A 21 17.53 -3.86 -16.64
CA SER A 21 18.98 -4.09 -16.63
C SER A 21 19.70 -3.10 -15.72
N ASP A 22 19.47 -1.80 -15.89
CA ASP A 22 20.12 -0.77 -15.08
C ASP A 22 19.73 -0.88 -13.61
N PHE A 23 18.46 -1.19 -13.33
CA PHE A 23 17.98 -1.43 -11.97
C PHE A 23 18.77 -2.54 -11.28
N PHE A 24 18.88 -3.72 -11.90
CA PHE A 24 19.59 -4.85 -11.27
C PHE A 24 21.10 -4.65 -11.20
N GLN A 25 21.70 -3.94 -12.16
CA GLN A 25 23.14 -3.71 -12.16
C GLN A 25 23.58 -2.60 -11.19
N GLN A 26 22.80 -1.54 -11.06
CA GLN A 26 23.23 -0.31 -10.37
C GLN A 26 22.49 -0.03 -9.07
N HIS A 27 21.25 -0.50 -8.92
CA HIS A 27 20.39 -0.08 -7.81
C HIS A 27 20.00 -1.22 -6.87
N TRP A 28 19.67 -2.40 -7.41
CA TRP A 28 19.28 -3.55 -6.62
C TRP A 28 20.37 -3.90 -5.60
N GLU A 29 20.00 -3.89 -4.32
CA GLU A 29 20.89 -4.17 -3.19
C GLU A 29 22.16 -3.31 -3.11
N ARG A 30 22.20 -2.16 -3.79
CA ARG A 30 23.34 -1.23 -3.83
C ARG A 30 23.05 0.13 -3.25
N GLY A 31 21.79 0.58 -3.32
CA GLY A 31 21.39 1.87 -2.76
C GLY A 31 19.94 2.24 -3.10
N PRO A 32 19.43 3.34 -2.52
CA PRO A 32 18.09 3.82 -2.81
C PRO A 32 17.99 4.36 -4.25
N LEU A 33 16.85 4.08 -4.89
CA LEU A 33 16.46 4.68 -6.17
C LEU A 33 15.18 5.50 -5.95
N VAL A 34 15.25 6.80 -6.20
CA VAL A 34 14.09 7.71 -6.09
C VAL A 34 13.61 8.09 -7.50
N LEU A 35 12.36 7.74 -7.80
CA LEU A 35 11.73 8.01 -9.10
C LEU A 35 10.74 9.17 -8.98
N HIS A 36 11.13 10.35 -9.45
CA HIS A 36 10.23 11.49 -9.56
C HIS A 36 9.42 11.41 -10.85
N ARG A 37 8.09 11.36 -10.75
CA ARG A 37 7.17 11.29 -11.90
C ARG A 37 6.17 12.45 -11.83
N SER A 38 6.12 13.26 -12.89
CA SER A 38 5.17 14.36 -13.05
C SER A 38 3.91 13.97 -13.84
N ASP A 39 3.90 12.80 -14.47
CA ASP A 39 2.78 12.33 -15.27
C ASP A 39 1.58 11.94 -14.39
N ALA A 40 0.50 12.73 -14.49
CA ALA A 40 -0.74 12.59 -13.74
C ALA A 40 -1.40 11.21 -13.88
N ARG A 41 -1.11 10.47 -14.95
CA ARG A 41 -1.65 9.11 -15.16
C ARG A 41 -1.07 8.10 -14.16
N TYR A 42 0.18 8.26 -13.70
CA TYR A 42 0.73 7.45 -12.60
C TYR A 42 0.01 7.76 -11.29
N ALA A 43 -0.22 9.05 -10.99
CA ALA A 43 -0.95 9.47 -9.80
C ALA A 43 -2.37 8.88 -9.77
N SER A 44 -3.08 8.91 -10.91
CA SER A 44 -4.40 8.28 -11.07
C SER A 44 -4.35 6.75 -10.90
N CYS A 45 -3.32 6.08 -11.44
CA CYS A 45 -3.16 4.64 -11.26
C CYS A 45 -2.87 4.26 -9.80
N TYR A 46 -1.97 4.98 -9.13
CA TYR A 46 -1.57 4.68 -7.75
C TYR A 46 -2.63 5.01 -6.72
N SER A 47 -3.41 6.08 -6.93
CA SER A 47 -4.53 6.42 -6.05
C SER A 47 -5.60 5.32 -6.00
N ARG A 48 -5.66 4.45 -7.02
CA ARG A 48 -6.57 3.31 -7.05
C ARG A 48 -6.05 2.07 -6.33
N LEU A 49 -4.76 2.01 -5.98
CA LEU A 49 -4.17 0.86 -5.28
C LEU A 49 -4.75 0.70 -3.88
N PHE A 50 -4.74 1.76 -3.09
CA PHE A 50 -5.28 1.75 -1.73
C PHE A 50 -5.54 3.19 -1.26
N ARG A 51 -6.75 3.45 -0.77
CA ARG A 51 -7.22 4.75 -0.29
C ARG A 51 -7.66 4.62 1.16
N LEU A 52 -7.69 5.75 1.88
CA LEU A 52 -8.30 5.82 3.21
C LEU A 52 -9.75 5.33 3.22
N GLN A 53 -10.53 5.64 2.18
CA GLN A 53 -11.90 5.12 2.03
C GLN A 53 -11.95 3.59 1.97
N ASP A 54 -10.94 2.94 1.38
CA ASP A 54 -10.90 1.48 1.32
C ASP A 54 -10.67 0.89 2.72
N LEU A 55 -9.89 1.56 3.59
CA LEU A 55 -9.72 1.16 4.98
C LEU A 55 -11.03 1.24 5.77
N GLU A 56 -11.83 2.28 5.57
CA GLU A 56 -13.16 2.41 6.18
C GLU A 56 -14.08 1.26 5.78
N ASP A 57 -14.15 0.99 4.47
CA ASP A 57 -14.93 -0.13 3.93
C ASP A 57 -14.49 -1.47 4.52
N ILE A 58 -13.17 -1.70 4.61
CA ILE A 58 -12.62 -2.93 5.18
C ILE A 58 -12.96 -3.07 6.66
N CYS A 59 -12.74 -2.03 7.47
CA CYS A 59 -13.09 -2.05 8.90
C CYS A 59 -14.57 -2.31 9.16
N THR A 60 -15.44 -1.83 8.25
CA THR A 60 -16.90 -2.03 8.32
C THR A 60 -17.26 -3.47 7.98
N ARG A 61 -16.72 -4.01 6.88
CA ARG A 61 -17.14 -5.31 6.31
C ARG A 61 -16.34 -6.51 6.81
N ARG A 62 -15.22 -6.31 7.51
CA ARG A 62 -14.31 -7.36 7.96
C ARG A 62 -13.93 -7.15 9.43
N ASN A 63 -13.48 -8.22 10.07
CA ASN A 63 -12.89 -8.12 11.40
C ASN A 63 -11.41 -7.75 11.24
N VAL A 64 -11.09 -6.48 11.44
CA VAL A 64 -9.72 -5.96 11.46
C VAL A 64 -9.26 -5.90 12.92
N ALA A 65 -8.16 -6.57 13.26
CA ALA A 65 -7.62 -6.61 14.61
C ALA A 65 -6.34 -5.77 14.75
N TYR A 66 -6.21 -5.09 15.88
CA TYR A 66 -4.95 -4.43 16.23
C TYR A 66 -3.83 -5.46 16.42
N GLY A 67 -2.62 -5.14 15.97
CA GLY A 67 -1.45 -6.03 16.07
C GLY A 67 -1.38 -7.09 14.97
N GLU A 68 -2.52 -7.59 14.50
CA GLU A 68 -2.59 -8.56 13.39
C GLU A 68 -2.72 -7.86 12.03
N ASP A 69 -3.79 -7.07 11.85
CA ASP A 69 -4.10 -6.44 10.56
C ASP A 69 -3.69 -4.97 10.54
N ILE A 70 -3.69 -4.28 11.70
CA ILE A 70 -3.35 -2.86 11.79
C ILE A 70 -2.54 -2.53 13.03
N ASN A 71 -1.50 -1.72 12.84
CA ASN A 71 -0.70 -1.15 13.92
C ASN A 71 -0.94 0.35 14.05
N LEU A 72 -1.01 0.83 15.28
CA LEU A 72 -0.92 2.23 15.64
C LEU A 72 0.49 2.52 16.14
N CYS A 73 1.14 3.55 15.59
CA CYS A 73 2.41 4.01 16.10
C CYS A 73 2.55 5.52 16.05
N ARG A 74 3.53 6.03 16.80
CA ARG A 74 4.04 7.40 16.66
C ARG A 74 5.54 7.40 16.90
N TYR A 75 6.23 8.38 16.32
CA TYR A 75 7.63 8.65 16.65
C TYR A 75 7.71 9.84 17.58
N VAL A 76 8.42 9.68 18.70
CA VAL A 76 8.75 10.78 19.63
C VAL A 76 10.25 10.74 19.84
N LYS A 77 10.94 11.83 19.48
CA LYS A 77 12.41 11.93 19.56
C LYS A 77 13.09 10.68 18.97
N GLU A 78 12.76 10.38 17.71
CA GLU A 78 13.32 9.25 16.93
C GLU A 78 12.94 7.83 17.43
N THR A 79 12.24 7.73 18.57
CA THR A 79 11.82 6.45 19.12
C THR A 79 10.41 6.10 18.65
N ARG A 80 10.26 4.91 18.05
CA ARG A 80 8.95 4.36 17.67
C ARG A 80 8.22 3.84 18.90
N HIS A 81 7.04 4.38 19.16
CA HIS A 81 6.12 3.87 20.18
C HIS A 81 4.97 3.11 19.51
N SER A 82 4.77 1.85 19.89
CA SER A 82 3.55 1.11 19.54
C SER A 82 2.41 1.52 20.48
N LEU A 83 1.25 1.79 19.90
CA LEU A 83 0.05 2.28 20.58
C LEU A 83 -1.14 1.36 20.29
N ASN A 84 -0.83 0.10 19.97
CA ASN A 84 -1.83 -0.92 19.68
C ASN A 84 -2.74 -1.13 20.88
N LYS A 85 -4.03 -1.20 20.60
CA LYS A 85 -5.06 -1.58 21.57
C LYS A 85 -5.32 -3.08 21.43
N SER A 86 -6.13 -3.67 22.31
CA SER A 86 -6.58 -5.05 22.16
C SER A 86 -7.85 -5.14 21.32
N GLY A 87 -7.98 -6.23 20.54
CA GLY A 87 -9.23 -6.58 19.85
C GLY A 87 -9.47 -5.82 18.54
N ARG A 88 -10.74 -5.63 18.20
CA ARG A 88 -11.17 -5.09 16.90
C ARG A 88 -10.86 -3.60 16.74
N ALA A 89 -10.20 -3.26 15.65
CA ALA A 89 -10.02 -1.90 15.15
C ALA A 89 -11.26 -1.50 14.32
N THR A 90 -11.90 -0.39 14.71
CA THR A 90 -13.01 0.21 13.97
C THR A 90 -12.57 1.53 13.36
N TYR A 91 -13.08 1.86 12.18
CA TYR A 91 -12.70 3.08 11.48
C TYR A 91 -12.91 4.35 12.32
N PRO A 92 -14.01 4.53 13.08
CA PRO A 92 -14.15 5.71 13.94
C PRO A 92 -13.08 5.83 15.03
N LYS A 93 -12.63 4.70 15.61
CA LYS A 93 -11.55 4.70 16.60
C LYS A 93 -10.23 5.09 15.97
N LEU A 94 -9.94 4.51 14.79
CA LEU A 94 -8.76 4.86 14.01
C LEU A 94 -8.80 6.35 13.68
N GLN A 95 -9.83 6.85 13.00
CA GLN A 95 -9.95 8.26 12.63
C GLN A 95 -9.71 9.22 13.82
N LYS A 96 -10.30 8.94 14.99
CA LYS A 96 -10.04 9.69 16.21
C LYS A 96 -8.56 9.71 16.60
N ASP A 97 -7.90 8.55 16.57
CA ASP A 97 -6.47 8.42 16.88
C ASP A 97 -5.57 9.15 15.86
N PHE A 98 -5.96 9.20 14.58
CA PHE A 98 -5.25 9.99 13.56
C PHE A 98 -5.39 11.49 13.80
N GLU A 99 -6.63 11.96 13.93
CA GLU A 99 -6.94 13.39 13.95
C GLU A 99 -6.50 14.06 15.26
N GLN A 100 -6.81 13.42 16.40
CA GLN A 100 -6.58 13.99 17.72
C GLN A 100 -5.19 13.67 18.26
N ASN A 101 -4.76 12.41 18.12
CA ASN A 101 -3.53 11.94 18.75
C ASN A 101 -2.33 11.96 17.80
N LYS A 102 -2.54 12.27 16.51
CA LYS A 102 -1.51 12.29 15.46
C LYS A 102 -0.77 10.96 15.34
N PHE A 103 -1.48 9.85 15.53
CA PHE A 103 -0.91 8.51 15.33
C PHE A 103 -0.87 8.17 13.84
N THR A 104 0.09 7.34 13.45
CA THR A 104 0.19 6.76 12.11
C THR A 104 -0.33 5.32 12.13
N PHE A 105 -1.01 4.94 11.04
CA PHE A 105 -1.50 3.59 10.85
C PHE A 105 -0.59 2.83 9.89
N GLN A 106 -0.24 1.61 10.27
CA GLN A 106 0.39 0.64 9.38
C GLN A 106 -0.60 -0.51 9.18
N PHE A 107 -1.16 -0.61 7.98
CA PHE A 107 -2.07 -1.69 7.61
C PHE A 107 -1.30 -2.83 6.96
N HIS A 108 -1.46 -4.04 7.48
CA HIS A 108 -0.74 -5.23 7.05
C HIS A 108 -1.49 -5.96 5.95
N GLN A 109 -0.73 -6.46 4.97
CA GLN A 109 -1.22 -7.35 3.91
C GLN A 109 -2.51 -6.86 3.22
N PRO A 110 -2.57 -5.60 2.72
CA PRO A 110 -3.78 -5.04 2.08
C PRO A 110 -4.34 -5.88 0.93
N GLN A 111 -3.48 -6.67 0.26
CA GLN A 111 -3.86 -7.57 -0.80
C GLN A 111 -4.87 -8.67 -0.37
N ARG A 112 -4.95 -9.01 0.93
CA ARG A 112 -5.97 -9.94 1.46
C ARG A 112 -7.39 -9.38 1.39
N PHE A 113 -7.52 -8.05 1.41
CA PHE A 113 -8.80 -7.38 1.57
C PHE A 113 -9.25 -6.69 0.28
N LYS A 114 -8.30 -6.24 -0.51
CA LYS A 114 -8.56 -5.53 -1.76
C LYS A 114 -7.99 -6.32 -2.93
N SER A 115 -8.90 -6.97 -3.65
CA SER A 115 -8.57 -7.47 -4.98
C SER A 115 -8.29 -6.25 -5.86
N LEU A 116 -7.04 -6.12 -6.29
CA LEU A 116 -6.65 -5.11 -7.24
C LEU A 116 -7.17 -5.53 -8.62
N LYS A 117 -8.48 -5.40 -8.84
CA LYS A 117 -9.07 -5.52 -10.19
C LYS A 117 -8.62 -4.29 -10.97
N TRP A 118 -7.60 -4.47 -11.81
CA TRP A 118 -6.92 -3.35 -12.47
C TRP A 118 -7.80 -2.69 -13.54
N CYS A 119 -7.42 -1.46 -13.88
CA CYS A 119 -8.05 -0.65 -14.91
C CYS A 119 -8.13 -1.42 -16.25
N SER A 120 -9.34 -1.84 -16.63
CA SER A 120 -9.72 -2.18 -18.01
C SER A 120 -8.89 -3.25 -18.74
N THR A 121 -8.66 -4.42 -18.14
CA THR A 121 -8.42 -5.64 -18.95
C THR A 121 -9.31 -6.79 -18.46
N PRO A 122 -9.97 -7.56 -19.35
CA PRO A 122 -10.99 -8.55 -18.95
C PRO A 122 -10.47 -9.84 -18.30
N THR A 123 -9.17 -9.98 -18.04
CA THR A 123 -8.59 -11.26 -17.64
C THR A 123 -7.54 -11.10 -16.53
N CYS A 124 -7.95 -11.34 -15.28
CA CYS A 124 -7.04 -11.55 -14.17
C CYS A 124 -7.26 -12.98 -13.62
N PRO A 125 -6.32 -13.91 -13.81
CA PRO A 125 -6.42 -15.28 -13.29
C PRO A 125 -5.97 -15.43 -11.82
N PHE A 126 -5.48 -14.37 -11.17
CA PHE A 126 -5.01 -14.42 -9.77
C PHE A 126 -6.16 -14.25 -8.76
N ALA A 127 -7.19 -15.07 -8.91
CA ALA A 127 -8.24 -15.28 -7.91
C ALA A 127 -8.34 -16.77 -7.57
N ALA A 128 -7.22 -17.43 -7.27
CA ALA A 128 -7.16 -18.74 -6.62
C ALA A 128 -5.73 -19.07 -6.21
N VAL A 129 -5.35 -18.72 -4.97
CA VAL A 129 -4.66 -19.61 -4.01
C VAL A 129 -5.12 -19.21 -2.62
#